data_AF-A0A0B1TY50-F1
#
_entry.id   AF-A0A0B1TY50-F1
#
_cell.length_a   1.000
_cell.length_b   1.000
_cell.length_c   1.000
_cell.angle_alpha   90.00
_cell.angle_beta   90.00
_cell.angle_gamma   90.00
#
_symmetry.space_group_name_H-M   'P 1'
#
loop_
_entity.id
_entity.type
_entity.pdbx_description
1 polymer ?
#
loop_
_entity_poly.entity_id
_entity_poly.type
_entity_poly.pdbx_seq_one_letter_code
_entity_poly.pdbx_strand_id
1 'polypeptide(L)'
;MSEKIGGGKQERYMQPSILMALLDGQSHGYELLQHIGEYGFLKGDAPPGMIYRHLRQMEDEGLVASEWDATGSGPAKRVYAVTDAGREVLDAWVGYMERQARGLLAFVERYRQRA
;
A
#
# COMPACT_ATOMS: atom_id res chain seq x y z
N MET A 1 -3.07 -27.03 -16.69
CA MET A 1 -3.23 -27.17 -15.23
C MET A 1 -2.36 -26.15 -14.49
N SER A 2 -2.64 -24.85 -14.62
CA SER A 2 -1.89 -23.84 -13.86
C SER A 2 -2.77 -22.64 -13.57
N GLU A 3 -3.75 -22.85 -12.67
CA GLU A 3 -4.55 -21.77 -12.13
C GLU A 3 -4.73 -22.02 -10.63
N LYS A 4 -3.97 -21.25 -9.86
CA LYS A 4 -4.15 -20.86 -8.43
C LYS A 4 -2.83 -20.87 -7.69
N ILE A 5 -1.96 -19.93 -8.03
CA ILE A 5 -0.90 -19.49 -7.11
C ILE A 5 -1.26 -18.08 -6.63
N GLY A 6 -1.75 -17.96 -5.40
CA GLY A 6 -1.68 -16.72 -4.61
C GLY A 6 -2.92 -15.82 -4.58
N GLY A 7 -4.04 -16.31 -4.04
CA GLY A 7 -5.25 -15.49 -3.83
C GLY A 7 -5.26 -14.63 -2.55
N GLY A 8 -4.26 -14.73 -1.66
CA GLY A 8 -4.28 -14.06 -0.35
C GLY A 8 -3.33 -12.86 -0.20
N LYS A 9 -2.65 -12.42 -1.27
CA LYS A 9 -1.57 -11.43 -1.16
C LYS A 9 -2.04 -9.97 -1.15
N GLN A 10 -3.21 -9.67 -1.72
CA GLN A 10 -3.62 -8.29 -2.00
C GLN A 10 -3.90 -7.48 -0.73
N GLU A 11 -4.62 -8.03 0.25
CA GLU A 11 -4.94 -7.31 1.50
C GLU A 11 -3.68 -7.05 2.35
N ARG A 12 -2.74 -8.00 2.37
CA ARG A 12 -1.52 -7.89 3.17
C ARG A 12 -0.64 -6.69 2.77
N TYR A 13 -0.57 -6.39 1.48
CA TYR A 13 0.28 -5.31 0.96
C TYR A 13 -0.47 -3.98 0.80
N MET A 14 -1.71 -3.89 1.28
CA MET A 14 -2.49 -2.64 1.22
C MET A 14 -1.85 -1.52 2.05
N GLN A 15 -1.48 -1.80 3.31
CA GLN A 15 -0.85 -0.81 4.20
C GLN A 15 0.42 -0.19 3.58
N PRO A 16 1.43 -0.96 3.12
CA PRO A 16 2.61 -0.36 2.50
C PRO A 16 2.30 0.34 1.18
N SER A 17 1.30 -0.10 0.41
CA SER A 17 0.87 0.61 -0.80
C SER A 17 0.27 1.98 -0.50
N ILE A 18 -0.58 2.09 0.54
CA ILE A 18 -1.14 3.38 0.98
C ILE A 18 -0.02 4.29 1.49
N LEU A 19 0.88 3.77 2.34
CA LEU A 19 2.00 4.55 2.87
C LEU A 19 2.93 5.06 1.75
N MET A 20 3.22 4.22 0.76
CA MET A 20 4.02 4.60 -0.41
C MET A 20 3.34 5.71 -1.21
N ALA A 21 2.04 5.59 -1.47
CA ALA A 21 1.27 6.61 -2.20
C ALA A 21 1.23 7.97 -1.49
N LEU A 22 1.35 7.99 -0.16
CA LEU A 22 1.38 9.22 0.65
C LEU A 22 2.79 9.80 0.83
N LEU A 23 3.85 9.16 0.30
CA LEU A 23 5.20 9.74 0.30
C LEU A 23 5.34 10.89 -0.69
N ASP A 24 4.63 10.84 -1.82
CA ASP A 24 4.70 11.83 -2.89
C ASP A 24 4.02 13.17 -2.53
N GLY A 25 3.33 13.20 -1.38
CA GLY A 25 2.72 14.40 -0.82
C GLY A 25 1.41 14.12 -0.09
N GLN A 26 0.75 15.19 0.37
CA GLN A 26 -0.62 15.11 0.83
C GLN A 26 -1.53 14.71 -0.34
N SER A 27 -2.42 13.74 -0.13
CA SER A 27 -3.33 13.26 -1.18
C SER A 27 -4.76 13.17 -0.68
N HIS A 28 -5.71 13.50 -1.55
CA HIS A 28 -7.11 13.21 -1.31
C HIS A 28 -7.32 11.69 -1.38
N GLY A 29 -8.16 11.14 -0.48
CA GLY A 29 -8.43 9.69 -0.48
C GLY A 29 -8.94 9.13 -1.82
N TYR A 30 -9.54 9.98 -2.67
CA TYR A 30 -9.95 9.63 -4.04
C TYR A 30 -8.79 9.61 -5.05
N GLU A 31 -7.81 10.50 -4.94
CA GLU A 31 -6.63 10.50 -5.81
C GLU A 31 -5.73 9.31 -5.47
N LEU A 32 -5.61 9.00 -4.18
CA LEU A 32 -4.94 7.79 -3.71
C LEU A 32 -5.53 6.53 -4.37
N LEU A 33 -6.85 6.47 -4.54
CA LEU A 33 -7.52 5.36 -5.23
C LEU A 33 -7.10 5.20 -6.70
N GLN A 34 -6.79 6.30 -7.40
CA GLN A 34 -6.42 6.26 -8.82
C GLN A 34 -4.98 5.74 -9.01
N HIS A 35 -4.07 6.06 -8.09
CA HIS A 35 -2.64 5.78 -8.26
C HIS A 35 -2.14 4.56 -7.48
N ILE A 36 -2.87 4.09 -6.47
CA ILE A 36 -2.40 2.98 -5.61
C ILE A 36 -2.15 1.66 -6.35
N GLY A 37 -2.82 1.45 -7.50
CA GLY A 37 -2.60 0.29 -8.37
C GLY A 37 -1.23 0.28 -9.05
N GLU A 38 -0.57 1.43 -9.18
CA GLU A 38 0.72 1.57 -9.87
C GLU A 38 1.88 0.93 -9.09
N TYR A 39 1.74 0.78 -7.76
CA TYR A 39 2.78 0.22 -6.88
C TYR A 39 2.85 -1.33 -6.87
N GLY A 40 2.15 -2.00 -7.81
CA GLY A 40 2.43 -3.39 -8.20
C GLY A 40 1.85 -4.50 -7.32
N PHE A 41 1.43 -4.21 -6.08
CA PHE A 41 0.79 -5.20 -5.20
C PHE A 41 -0.72 -5.36 -5.42
N LEU A 42 -1.35 -4.29 -5.89
CA LEU A 42 -2.79 -4.23 -6.17
C LEU A 42 -2.97 -4.31 -7.69
N LYS A 43 -2.78 -5.51 -8.25
CA LYS A 43 -3.16 -5.77 -9.65
C LYS A 43 -4.69 -5.78 -9.72
N GLY A 44 -5.26 -4.69 -10.22
CA GLY A 44 -6.70 -4.44 -10.34
C GLY A 44 -7.21 -3.38 -9.36
N ASP A 45 -8.42 -2.88 -9.62
CA ASP A 45 -9.07 -1.86 -8.78
C ASP A 45 -9.33 -2.42 -7.39
N ALA A 46 -8.48 -2.08 -6.43
CA ALA A 46 -8.75 -2.36 -5.03
C ALA A 46 -10.10 -1.72 -4.66
N PRO A 47 -11.04 -2.45 -4.03
CA PRO A 47 -12.36 -1.90 -3.73
C PRO A 47 -12.21 -0.63 -2.89
N PRO A 48 -12.83 0.51 -3.27
CA PRO A 48 -12.68 1.76 -2.55
C PRO A 48 -12.95 1.64 -1.05
N GLY A 49 -13.95 0.85 -0.66
CA GLY A 49 -14.28 0.59 0.73
C GLY A 49 -13.15 -0.08 1.53
N MET A 50 -12.32 -0.90 0.90
CA MET A 50 -11.17 -1.54 1.54
C MET A 50 -10.08 -0.51 1.85
N ILE A 51 -9.81 0.42 0.93
CA ILE A 51 -8.83 1.48 1.12
C ILE A 51 -9.27 2.44 2.21
N TYR A 52 -10.53 2.89 2.20
CA TYR A 52 -11.04 3.76 3.27
C TYR A 52 -11.10 3.08 4.63
N ARG A 53 -11.23 1.74 4.68
CA ARG A 53 -11.11 0.99 5.93
C ARG A 53 -9.67 1.00 6.45
N HIS A 54 -8.69 0.76 5.57
CA HIS A 54 -7.28 0.80 5.95
C HIS A 54 -6.82 2.21 6.33
N LEU A 55 -7.23 3.26 5.59
CA LEU A 55 -6.92 4.65 5.94
C LEU A 55 -7.42 5.00 7.35
N ARG A 56 -8.65 4.60 7.70
CA ARG A 56 -9.20 4.82 9.05
C ARG A 56 -8.41 4.05 10.11
N GLN A 57 -8.12 2.78 9.86
CA GLN A 57 -7.32 1.98 10.79
C GLN A 57 -5.91 2.57 10.99
N MET A 58 -5.26 2.98 9.91
CA MET A 58 -3.92 3.57 9.94
C MET A 58 -3.92 4.93 10.63
N GLU A 59 -5.02 5.68 10.53
CA GLU A 59 -5.20 6.92 11.29
C GLU A 59 -5.37 6.64 12.79
N ASP A 60 -6.20 5.66 13.15
CA ASP A 60 -6.36 5.20 14.54
C ASP A 60 -5.02 4.68 15.14
N GLU A 61 -4.17 4.09 14.30
CA GLU A 61 -2.82 3.62 14.65
C GLU A 61 -1.75 4.74 14.63
N GLY A 62 -2.10 5.96 14.20
CA GLY A 62 -1.18 7.10 14.12
C GLY A 62 -0.16 7.04 12.97
N LEU A 63 -0.36 6.14 12.00
CA LEU A 63 0.52 5.98 10.83
C LEU A 63 0.24 7.02 9.74
N VAL A 64 -0.99 7.53 9.71
CA VAL A 64 -1.39 8.65 8.85
C VAL A 64 -2.14 9.68 9.68
N ALA A 65 -2.05 10.94 9.28
CA ALA A 65 -2.89 12.01 9.78
C ALA A 65 -3.85 12.45 8.68
N SER A 66 -4.99 13.02 9.07
CA SER A 66 -5.91 13.59 8.09
C SER A 66 -6.55 14.89 8.54
N GLU A 67 -6.88 15.73 7.57
CA GLU A 67 -7.55 17.00 7.78
C GLU A 67 -8.68 17.18 6.77
N TRP A 68 -9.69 17.96 7.14
CA TRP A 68 -10.76 18.34 6.23
C TRP A 68 -10.36 19.60 5.45
N ASP A 69 -10.23 19.44 4.14
CA ASP A 69 -10.04 20.55 3.22
C ASP A 69 -11.40 21.02 2.68
N ALA A 70 -11.80 22.23 3.09
CA ALA A 70 -13.02 22.91 2.66
C ALA A 70 -12.75 24.12 1.75
N THR A 71 -11.54 24.24 1.20
CA THR A 71 -11.11 25.44 0.44
C THR A 71 -11.72 25.54 -0.98
N GLY A 72 -12.34 24.47 -1.49
CA GLY A 72 -12.93 24.39 -2.83
C GLY A 72 -14.45 24.57 -2.91
N SER A 73 -14.97 24.78 -4.12
CA SER A 73 -16.41 24.77 -4.42
C SER A 73 -16.93 23.32 -4.49
N GLY A 74 -17.09 22.67 -3.35
CA GLY A 74 -17.60 21.32 -3.26
C GLY A 74 -17.68 20.81 -1.82
N PRO A 75 -18.12 19.55 -1.61
CA PRO A 75 -18.06 18.92 -0.30
C PRO A 75 -16.62 18.91 0.21
N ALA A 76 -16.44 19.15 1.51
CA ALA A 76 -15.13 19.07 2.15
C ALA A 76 -14.49 17.71 1.85
N LYS A 77 -13.22 17.71 1.44
CA LYS A 77 -12.47 16.49 1.11
C LYS A 77 -11.52 16.18 2.26
N ARG A 78 -11.39 14.91 2.58
CA ARG A 78 -10.40 14.46 3.56
C ARG A 78 -9.05 14.29 2.87
N VAL A 79 -8.07 15.03 3.34
CA VAL A 79 -6.66 14.97 2.88
C VAL A 79 -5.90 14.13 3.88
N TYR A 80 -5.10 13.19 3.39
CA TYR A 80 -4.25 12.33 4.22
C TYR A 80 -2.79 12.67 4.02
N ALA A 81 -2.00 12.52 5.09
CA ALA A 81 -0.55 12.66 5.09
C ALA A 81 0.07 11.51 5.88
N VAL A 82 1.20 10.99 5.42
CA VAL A 82 1.98 10.02 6.19
C VAL A 82 2.65 10.71 7.39
N THR A 83 2.61 10.07 8.56
CA THR A 83 3.33 10.54 9.76
C THR A 83 4.76 9.96 9.81
N ASP A 84 5.58 10.41 10.75
CA ASP A 84 6.89 9.81 10.97
C ASP A 84 6.78 8.32 11.36
N ALA A 85 5.80 7.96 12.21
CA ALA A 85 5.52 6.57 12.53
C ALA A 85 5.10 5.75 11.30
N GLY A 86 4.31 6.35 10.39
CA GLY A 86 3.97 5.74 9.11
C GLY A 86 5.19 5.47 8.23
N ARG A 87 6.17 6.39 8.22
CA ARG A 87 7.44 6.21 7.48
C ARG A 87 8.26 5.06 8.06
N GLU A 88 8.39 4.96 9.38
CA GLU A 88 9.08 3.84 10.03
C GLU A 88 8.44 2.48 9.72
N VAL A 89 7.10 2.43 9.70
CA VAL A 89 6.37 1.21 9.30
C VAL A 89 6.63 0.87 7.84
N LEU A 90 6.68 1.86 6.94
CA LEU A 90 7.02 1.63 5.54
C LEU A 90 8.44 1.10 5.37
N ASP A 91 9.42 1.63 6.10
CA ASP A 91 10.80 1.12 6.09
C ASP A 91 10.86 -0.35 6.54
N ALA A 92 10.11 -0.70 7.59
CA ALA A 92 10.00 -2.09 8.05
C ALA A 92 9.39 -3.01 6.98
N TRP A 93 8.39 -2.53 6.24
CA TRP A 93 7.80 -3.23 5.10
C TRP A 93 8.80 -3.44 3.98
N VAL A 94 9.54 -2.40 3.57
CA VAL A 94 10.58 -2.51 2.53
C VAL A 94 11.62 -3.55 2.95
N GLY A 95 12.12 -3.49 4.18
CA GLY A 95 13.08 -4.48 4.69
C GLY A 95 12.51 -5.90 4.71
N TYR A 96 11.22 -6.08 5.02
CA TYR A 96 10.53 -7.37 4.90
C TYR A 96 10.48 -7.86 3.45
N MET A 97 10.08 -7.00 2.51
CA MET A 97 9.96 -7.33 1.08
C MET A 97 11.31 -7.71 0.49
N GLU A 98 12.38 -7.01 0.82
CA GLU A 98 13.73 -7.36 0.39
C GLU A 98 14.14 -8.76 0.85
N ARG A 99 13.86 -9.12 2.11
CA ARG A 99 14.14 -10.48 2.63
C ARG A 99 13.35 -11.54 1.86
N GLN A 100 12.07 -11.27 1.57
CA GLN A 100 11.24 -12.18 0.78
C GLN A 100 11.78 -12.32 -0.64
N ALA A 101 12.12 -11.21 -1.30
CA ALA A 101 12.68 -11.20 -2.65
C ALA A 101 13.97 -12.01 -2.74
N ARG A 102 14.90 -11.82 -1.78
CA ARG A 102 16.13 -12.63 -1.69
C ARG A 102 15.84 -14.12 -1.57
N GLY A 103 14.90 -14.50 -0.71
CA GLY A 103 14.51 -15.91 -0.54
C GLY A 103 13.92 -16.53 -1.81
N LEU A 104 13.02 -15.80 -2.47
CA LEU A 104 12.37 -16.25 -3.72
C LEU A 104 13.39 -16.37 -4.87
N LEU A 105 14.26 -15.38 -5.05
CA LEU A 105 15.30 -15.42 -6.08
C LEU A 105 16.29 -16.55 -5.81
N ALA A 106 16.74 -16.73 -4.56
CA ALA A 106 17.62 -17.83 -4.21
C ALA A 106 16.99 -19.21 -4.50
N PHE A 107 15.68 -19.36 -4.29
CA PHE A 107 14.97 -20.59 -4.64
C PHE A 107 14.97 -20.83 -6.15
N VAL A 108 14.65 -19.81 -6.96
CA VAL A 108 14.65 -19.90 -8.43
C VAL A 108 16.04 -20.27 -8.95
N GLU A 109 17.10 -19.65 -8.44
CA GLU A 109 18.48 -19.95 -8.84
C GLU A 109 18.88 -21.38 -8.48
N ARG A 110 18.49 -21.89 -7.30
CA ARG A 110 18.75 -23.30 -6.91
C ARG A 110 18.07 -24.29 -7.84
N TYR A 111 16.87 -23.97 -8.35
CA TYR A 111 16.19 -24.82 -9.32
C TYR A 111 16.92 -24.80 -10.67
N ARG A 112 17.29 -23.62 -11.18
CA ARG A 112 18.00 -23.45 -12.45
C ARG A 112 19.37 -24.15 -12.50
N GLN A 113 20.03 -24.30 -11.35
CA GLN A 113 21.30 -25.04 -11.26
C GLN A 113 21.16 -26.57 -11.32
N ARG A 114 19.94 -27.10 -11.20
CA ARG A 114 19.64 -28.55 -11.16
C ARG A 114 18.82 -29.04 -12.35
N ALA A 115 18.27 -28.13 -13.14
CA ALA A 115 17.53 -28.40 -14.37
C ALA A 115 18.47 -28.21 -15.57
#